data_AF-A0A957WI53-F1
#
_entry.id   AF-A0A957WI53-F1
#
_cell.length_a   1.000
_cell.length_b   1.000
_cell.length_c   1.000
_cell.angle_alpha   90.00
_cell.angle_beta   90.00
_cell.angle_gamma   90.00
#
_symmetry.space_group_name_H-M   'P 1'
#
loop_
_entity.id
_entity.type
_entity.pdbx_description
1 polymer ?
#
loop_
_entity_poly.entity_id
_entity_poly.type
_entity_poly.pdbx_seq_one_letter_code
_entity_poly.pdbx_strand_id
1 'polypeptide(L)'
;MKVDLSQAPIIDAHSHGFRAENLVNAPPEGFLDRITVMGMCFGSATGVDPALAGAVSAMTDHTLMAMVTRRRLAAYLDCSPAELFQTRHAALEADPQAYVSGLMRDANLSAMFVDDGFPLPKVDQLEMQKLVGATIHRVARIEPMIE
;
A
#
# COMPACT_ATOMS: atom_id res chain seq x y z
N MET A 1 31.82 13.06 9.62
CA MET A 1 30.83 12.42 10.51
C MET A 1 29.75 11.81 9.65
N LYS A 2 29.50 10.50 9.76
CA LYS A 2 28.47 9.80 8.97
C LYS A 2 27.25 9.62 9.89
N VAL A 3 26.10 10.10 9.44
CA VAL A 3 24.82 9.87 10.15
C VAL A 3 24.29 8.52 9.67
N ASP A 4 23.96 7.64 10.63
CA ASP A 4 23.30 6.36 10.38
C ASP A 4 21.86 6.45 10.88
N LEU A 5 20.90 6.22 9.98
CA LEU A 5 19.46 6.28 10.24
C LEU A 5 18.80 4.90 10.12
N SER A 6 19.57 3.82 9.98
CA SER A 6 19.03 2.48 9.76
C SER A 6 18.13 1.95 10.88
N GLN A 7 18.29 2.49 12.10
CA GLN A 7 17.48 2.15 13.27
C GLN A 7 16.49 3.25 13.67
N ALA A 8 16.42 4.35 12.91
CA ALA A 8 15.50 5.43 13.23
C ALA A 8 14.05 4.98 12.98
N PRO A 9 13.13 5.19 13.94
CA PRO A 9 11.72 4.92 13.71
C PRO A 9 11.18 5.83 12.61
N ILE A 10 10.37 5.25 11.73
CA ILE A 10 9.73 5.98 10.63
C ILE A 10 8.36 6.47 11.10
N ILE A 11 8.08 7.74 10.82
CA ILE A 11 6.74 8.31 10.91
C ILE A 11 6.31 8.64 9.49
N ASP A 12 5.27 7.97 9.01
CA ASP A 12 4.68 8.31 7.72
C ASP A 12 3.86 9.60 7.87
N ALA A 13 4.39 10.69 7.31
CA ALA A 13 3.79 12.00 7.42
C ALA A 13 2.52 12.18 6.56
N HIS A 14 2.24 11.27 5.62
CA HIS A 14 1.04 11.34 4.81
C HIS A 14 0.66 10.00 4.20
N SER A 15 -0.52 9.53 4.58
CA SER A 15 -1.10 8.27 4.11
C SER A 15 -2.63 8.35 4.04
N HIS A 16 -3.25 7.28 3.54
CA HIS A 16 -4.69 7.14 3.46
C HIS A 16 -5.17 5.90 4.22
N GLY A 17 -6.43 5.96 4.66
CA GLY A 17 -7.07 4.81 5.29
C GLY A 17 -7.26 3.67 4.29
N PHE A 18 -7.16 2.43 4.76
CA PHE A 18 -7.52 1.26 3.97
C PHE A 18 -8.13 0.18 4.87
N ARG A 19 -8.84 -0.75 4.24
CA ARG A 19 -9.53 -1.87 4.90
C ARG A 19 -8.89 -3.18 4.48
N ALA A 20 -8.73 -4.11 5.43
CA ALA A 20 -8.12 -5.41 5.16
C ALA A 20 -8.92 -6.19 4.11
N GLU A 21 -10.24 -6.09 4.16
CA GLU A 21 -11.18 -6.73 3.25
C GLU A 21 -10.93 -6.29 1.79
N ASN A 22 -10.61 -5.02 1.58
CA ASN A 22 -10.28 -4.51 0.24
C ASN A 22 -8.97 -5.09 -0.29
N LEU A 23 -8.01 -5.39 0.59
CA LEU A 23 -6.74 -6.01 0.20
C LEU A 23 -6.92 -7.49 -0.16
N VAL A 24 -7.73 -8.20 0.62
CA VAL A 24 -8.04 -9.62 0.42
C VAL A 24 -8.88 -9.81 -0.84
N ASN A 25 -9.90 -8.98 -1.06
CA ASN A 25 -10.79 -9.09 -2.21
C ASN A 25 -10.16 -8.60 -3.52
N ALA A 26 -8.99 -7.96 -3.47
CA ALA A 26 -8.29 -7.53 -4.67
C ALA A 26 -7.65 -8.75 -5.37
N PRO A 27 -7.79 -8.89 -6.70
CA PRO A 27 -7.13 -9.94 -7.46
C PRO A 27 -5.61 -9.96 -7.20
N PRO A 28 -4.96 -11.13 -7.07
CA PRO A 28 -3.51 -11.21 -6.93
C PRO A 28 -2.79 -10.46 -8.06
N GLU A 29 -3.27 -10.65 -9.29
CA GLU A 29 -2.78 -9.97 -10.49
C GLU A 29 -3.09 -8.47 -10.47
N GLY A 30 -2.24 -7.69 -11.12
CA GLY A 30 -2.36 -6.22 -11.17
C GLY A 30 -2.02 -5.53 -9.85
N PHE A 31 -1.48 -6.23 -8.85
CA PHE A 31 -0.99 -5.61 -7.62
C PHE A 31 0.03 -4.51 -7.91
N LEU A 32 0.99 -4.77 -8.80
CA LEU A 32 2.00 -3.78 -9.16
C LEU A 32 1.40 -2.59 -9.93
N ASP A 33 0.35 -2.81 -10.71
CA ASP A 33 -0.35 -1.73 -11.40
C ASP A 33 -0.91 -0.75 -10.35
N ARG A 34 -1.60 -1.28 -9.33
CA ARG A 34 -2.25 -0.52 -8.25
C ARG A 34 -1.29 0.27 -7.34
N ILE A 35 0.01 -0.04 -7.32
CA ILE A 35 0.99 0.75 -6.55
C ILE A 35 1.67 1.85 -7.39
N THR A 36 1.42 1.88 -8.70
CA THR A 36 1.90 2.96 -9.56
C THR A 36 0.86 4.06 -9.68
N VAL A 37 1.30 5.31 -9.79
CA VAL A 37 0.41 6.46 -10.02
C VAL A 37 -0.47 6.23 -11.25
N MET A 38 0.09 5.67 -12.32
CA MET A 38 -0.65 5.40 -13.54
C MET A 38 -1.73 4.35 -13.37
N GLY A 39 -1.43 3.21 -12.73
CA GLY A 39 -2.47 2.21 -12.45
C GLY A 39 -3.54 2.72 -11.51
N MET A 40 -3.20 3.59 -10.55
CA MET A 40 -4.17 4.31 -9.72
C MET A 40 -5.06 5.24 -10.56
N CYS A 41 -4.48 6.07 -11.43
CA CYS A 41 -5.25 6.96 -12.31
C CYS A 41 -6.22 6.18 -13.20
N PHE A 42 -5.75 5.06 -13.79
CA PHE A 42 -6.57 4.16 -14.58
C PHE A 42 -7.71 3.54 -13.76
N GLY A 43 -7.42 3.05 -12.55
CA GLY A 43 -8.44 2.46 -11.67
C GLY A 43 -9.49 3.46 -11.18
N SER A 44 -9.17 4.75 -11.15
CA SER A 44 -10.10 5.83 -10.74
C SER A 44 -10.81 6.53 -11.90
N ALA A 45 -10.46 6.23 -13.15
CA ALA A 45 -11.02 6.92 -14.31
C ALA A 45 -12.45 6.41 -14.62
N THR A 46 -13.34 7.32 -15.02
CA THR A 46 -14.71 7.00 -15.45
C THR A 46 -14.79 6.41 -16.86
N GLY A 47 -13.66 6.40 -17.58
CA GLY A 47 -13.52 5.78 -18.89
C GLY A 47 -12.06 5.41 -19.12
N VAL A 48 -11.82 4.14 -19.43
CA VAL A 48 -10.49 3.60 -19.74
C VAL A 48 -10.59 2.92 -21.08
N ASP A 49 -9.68 3.24 -22.00
CA ASP A 49 -9.50 2.44 -23.20
C ASP A 49 -8.94 1.06 -22.80
N PRO A 50 -9.68 -0.05 -23.01
CA PRO A 50 -9.20 -1.38 -22.67
C PRO A 50 -7.88 -1.74 -23.34
N ALA A 51 -7.56 -1.14 -24.50
CA ALA A 51 -6.29 -1.35 -25.18
C ALA A 51 -5.09 -0.80 -24.38
N LEU A 52 -5.31 0.16 -23.49
CA LEU A 52 -4.27 0.74 -22.64
C LEU A 52 -4.07 -0.03 -21.32
N ALA A 53 -4.99 -0.90 -20.93
CA ALA A 53 -4.87 -1.70 -19.71
C ALA A 53 -3.62 -2.60 -19.73
N GLY A 54 -3.34 -3.24 -20.88
CA GLY A 54 -2.13 -4.05 -21.05
C GLY A 54 -0.83 -3.21 -21.00
N ALA A 55 -0.89 -1.94 -21.39
CA ALA A 55 0.26 -1.04 -21.32
C ALA A 55 0.63 -0.71 -19.87
N VAL A 56 -0.37 -0.54 -18.98
CA VAL A 56 -0.14 -0.29 -17.55
C VAL A 56 0.66 -1.44 -16.92
N SER A 57 0.23 -2.68 -17.14
CA SER A 57 0.93 -3.85 -16.60
C SER A 57 2.34 -3.99 -17.17
N ALA A 58 2.53 -3.77 -18.48
CA ALA A 58 3.85 -3.82 -19.12
C ALA A 58 4.85 -2.80 -18.52
N MET A 59 4.37 -1.62 -18.09
CA MET A 59 5.24 -0.61 -17.48
C MET A 59 5.71 -0.99 -16.07
N THR A 60 5.10 -1.98 -15.41
CA THR A 60 5.57 -2.45 -14.10
C THR A 60 6.93 -3.16 -14.18
N ASP A 61 7.34 -3.63 -15.36
CA ASP A 61 8.67 -4.19 -15.58
C ASP A 61 9.76 -3.12 -15.82
N HIS A 62 9.35 -1.86 -15.98
CA HIS A 62 10.23 -0.77 -16.39
C HIS A 62 10.21 0.43 -15.44
N THR A 63 9.39 0.41 -14.39
CA THR A 63 9.33 1.46 -13.38
C THR A 63 10.09 1.05 -12.12
N LEU A 64 10.93 1.96 -11.61
CA LEU A 64 11.73 1.69 -10.40
C LEU A 64 10.85 1.30 -9.21
N MET A 65 9.69 1.95 -9.05
CA MET A 65 8.74 1.65 -7.98
C MET A 65 8.28 0.18 -8.02
N ALA A 66 7.85 -0.31 -9.19
CA ALA A 66 7.37 -1.67 -9.33
C ALA A 66 8.50 -2.71 -9.22
N MET A 67 9.66 -2.45 -9.85
CA MET A 67 10.81 -3.36 -9.79
C MET A 67 11.35 -3.51 -8.36
N VAL A 68 11.53 -2.40 -7.64
CA VAL A 68 12.03 -2.42 -6.26
C VAL A 68 11.01 -3.05 -5.33
N THR A 69 9.72 -2.70 -5.47
CA THR A 69 8.65 -3.30 -4.66
C THR A 69 8.57 -4.81 -4.87
N ARG A 70 8.59 -5.27 -6.13
CA ARG A 70 8.59 -6.69 -6.47
C ARG A 70 9.75 -7.42 -5.79
N ARG A 71 10.97 -6.91 -5.93
CA ARG A 71 12.16 -7.53 -5.34
C ARG A 71 12.12 -7.54 -3.81
N ARG A 72 11.72 -6.43 -3.19
CA ARG A 72 11.70 -6.31 -1.72
C ARG A 72 10.62 -7.18 -1.09
N LEU A 73 9.41 -7.18 -1.65
CA LEU A 73 8.34 -8.02 -1.13
C LEU A 73 8.62 -9.51 -1.35
N ALA A 74 9.23 -9.88 -2.48
CA ALA A 74 9.63 -11.26 -2.73
C ALA A 74 10.64 -11.74 -1.67
N ALA A 75 11.63 -10.89 -1.34
CA ALA A 75 12.59 -11.17 -0.28
C ALA A 75 11.93 -11.23 1.12
N TYR A 76 11.00 -10.32 1.43
CA TYR A 76 10.26 -10.33 2.71
C TYR A 76 9.41 -11.60 2.88
N LEU A 77 8.80 -12.08 1.81
CA LEU A 77 7.97 -13.29 1.80
C LEU A 77 8.75 -14.59 1.54
N ASP A 78 10.08 -14.50 1.42
CA ASP A 78 10.96 -15.63 1.08
C ASP A 78 10.50 -16.43 -0.16
N CYS A 79 10.19 -15.72 -1.24
CA CYS A 79 9.75 -16.31 -2.51
C CYS A 79 10.46 -15.69 -3.72
N SER A 80 10.34 -16.31 -4.88
CA SER A 80 10.86 -15.71 -6.11
C SER A 80 9.98 -14.54 -6.59
N PRO A 81 10.54 -13.57 -7.35
CA PRO A 81 9.75 -12.50 -7.96
C PRO A 81 8.60 -12.99 -8.86
N ALA A 82 8.69 -14.21 -9.40
CA ALA A 82 7.67 -14.81 -10.25
C ALA A 82 6.48 -15.35 -9.43
N GLU A 83 6.71 -15.79 -8.20
CA GLU A 83 5.68 -16.35 -7.30
C GLU A 83 5.00 -15.27 -6.45
N LEU A 84 5.59 -14.07 -6.40
CA LEU A 84 5.22 -13.00 -5.48
C LEU A 84 3.71 -12.76 -5.35
N PHE A 85 2.97 -12.65 -6.45
CA PHE A 85 1.56 -12.26 -6.39
C PHE A 85 0.71 -13.29 -5.66
N GLN A 86 0.93 -14.57 -5.96
CA GLN A 86 0.20 -15.66 -5.33
C GLN A 86 0.64 -15.84 -3.87
N THR A 87 1.95 -15.82 -3.60
CA THR A 87 2.46 -15.92 -2.22
C THR A 87 1.96 -14.77 -1.34
N ARG A 88 1.97 -13.54 -1.86
CA ARG A 88 1.45 -12.37 -1.17
C ARG A 88 -0.05 -12.49 -0.89
N HIS A 89 -0.83 -12.95 -1.88
CA HIS A 89 -2.26 -13.11 -1.71
C HIS A 89 -2.59 -14.18 -0.68
N ALA A 90 -1.93 -15.33 -0.73
CA ALA A 90 -2.09 -16.39 0.27
C ALA A 90 -1.73 -15.90 1.69
N ALA A 91 -0.67 -15.10 1.84
CA ALA A 91 -0.30 -14.50 3.12
C ALA A 91 -1.37 -13.51 3.64
N LEU A 92 -1.95 -12.72 2.74
CA LEU A 92 -3.08 -11.83 3.06
C LEU A 92 -4.33 -12.60 3.47
N GLU A 93 -4.70 -13.66 2.74
CA GLU A 93 -5.88 -14.48 3.06
C GLU A 93 -5.74 -15.22 4.39
N ALA A 94 -4.53 -15.71 4.70
CA ALA A 94 -4.27 -16.45 5.93
C ALA A 94 -4.39 -15.57 7.19
N ASP A 95 -3.78 -14.39 7.17
CA ASP A 95 -3.87 -13.42 8.26
C ASP A 95 -3.56 -11.99 7.77
N PRO A 96 -4.59 -11.21 7.38
CA PRO A 96 -4.39 -9.85 6.88
C PRO A 96 -3.70 -8.95 7.90
N GLN A 97 -3.99 -9.14 9.19
CA GLN A 97 -3.42 -8.32 10.26
C GLN A 97 -1.93 -8.62 10.45
N ALA A 98 -1.55 -9.90 10.51
CA ALA A 98 -0.15 -10.30 10.62
C ALA A 98 0.65 -9.87 9.38
N TYR A 99 0.08 -10.00 8.19
CA TYR A 99 0.73 -9.56 6.95
C TYR A 99 0.99 -8.04 6.97
N VAL A 100 -0.04 -7.22 7.22
CA VAL A 100 0.12 -5.76 7.22
C VAL A 100 1.04 -5.30 8.35
N SER A 101 0.76 -5.70 9.59
CA SER A 101 1.59 -5.27 10.74
C SER A 101 3.03 -5.80 10.66
N GLY A 102 3.25 -6.95 10.02
CA GLY A 102 4.59 -7.47 9.74
C GLY A 102 5.39 -6.57 8.80
N LEU A 103 4.75 -6.09 7.71
CA LEU A 103 5.38 -5.12 6.79
C LEU A 103 5.70 -3.79 7.48
N MET A 104 4.79 -3.28 8.31
CA MET A 104 5.02 -2.03 9.04
C MET A 104 6.18 -2.17 10.04
N ARG A 105 6.29 -3.33 10.68
CA ARG A 105 7.39 -3.64 11.59
C ARG A 105 8.73 -3.78 10.86
N ASP A 106 8.75 -4.45 9.70
CA ASP A 106 9.94 -4.55 8.84
C ASP A 106 10.43 -3.16 8.38
N ALA A 107 9.48 -2.26 8.09
CA ALA A 107 9.76 -0.88 7.75
C ALA A 107 10.13 0.01 8.96
N ASN A 108 10.14 -0.51 10.19
CA ASN A 108 10.33 0.25 11.44
C ASN A 108 9.35 1.44 11.57
N LEU A 109 8.11 1.28 11.10
CA LEU A 109 7.07 2.30 11.13
C LEU A 109 6.43 2.39 12.51
N SER A 110 6.57 3.54 13.18
CA SER A 110 6.03 3.75 14.53
C SER A 110 4.70 4.52 14.56
N ALA A 111 4.47 5.37 13.56
CA ALA A 111 3.24 6.15 13.45
C ALA A 111 2.92 6.55 12.00
N MET A 112 1.65 6.85 11.73
CA MET A 112 1.15 7.34 10.44
C MET A 112 0.19 8.51 10.64
N PHE A 113 0.31 9.52 9.78
CA PHE A 113 -0.69 10.56 9.60
C PHE A 113 -1.63 10.16 8.46
N VAL A 114 -2.90 9.93 8.78
CA VAL A 114 -3.91 9.41 7.87
C VAL A 114 -4.89 10.52 7.53
N ASP A 115 -4.97 10.84 6.25
CA ASP A 115 -5.91 11.81 5.69
C ASP A 115 -7.34 11.25 5.70
N ASP A 116 -8.22 11.87 6.49
CA ASP A 116 -9.64 11.50 6.62
C ASP A 116 -10.50 11.86 5.40
N GLY A 117 -9.96 12.62 4.45
CA GLY A 117 -10.63 12.97 3.21
C GLY A 117 -10.64 11.86 2.17
N PHE A 118 -9.89 10.78 2.37
CA PHE A 118 -9.93 9.59 1.52
C PHE A 118 -9.47 8.31 2.24
N PRO A 119 -10.17 7.18 2.09
CA PRO A 119 -11.42 6.99 1.35
C PRO A 119 -12.64 7.46 2.16
N LEU A 120 -13.78 7.65 1.48
CA LEU A 120 -15.08 7.87 2.12
C LEU A 120 -15.99 6.64 1.94
N PRO A 121 -16.68 6.15 2.99
CA PRO A 121 -16.60 6.62 4.38
C PRO A 121 -15.23 6.34 4.98
N LYS A 122 -14.77 7.27 5.84
CA LYS A 122 -13.47 7.19 6.52
C LYS A 122 -13.34 5.89 7.30
N VAL A 123 -12.11 5.37 7.34
CA VAL A 123 -11.79 4.15 8.11
C VAL A 123 -11.74 4.50 9.59
N ASP A 124 -12.20 3.59 10.45
CA ASP A 124 -12.10 3.79 11.90
C ASP A 124 -10.63 3.76 12.34
N GLN A 125 -10.28 4.66 13.27
CA GLN A 125 -8.91 4.83 13.73
C GLN A 125 -8.41 3.61 14.52
N LEU A 126 -9.26 3.03 15.37
CA LEU A 126 -8.87 1.90 16.21
C LEU A 126 -8.74 0.62 15.37
N GLU A 127 -9.65 0.41 14.42
CA GLU A 127 -9.55 -0.66 13.44
C GLU A 127 -8.25 -0.56 12.64
N MET A 128 -7.94 0.62 12.11
CA MET A 128 -6.72 0.85 11.34
C MET A 128 -5.46 0.67 12.20
N GLN A 129 -5.45 1.20 13.42
CA GLN A 129 -4.33 1.03 14.35
C GLN A 129 -4.08 -0.44 14.68
N LYS A 130 -5.15 -1.24 14.85
CA LYS A 130 -5.03 -2.68 15.07
C LYS A 130 -4.47 -3.40 13.84
N LEU A 131 -4.93 -3.04 12.64
CA LEU A 131 -4.48 -3.63 11.37
C LEU A 131 -3.00 -3.33 11.08
N VAL A 132 -2.60 -2.07 11.26
CA VAL A 132 -1.25 -1.57 10.95
C VAL A 132 -0.24 -1.92 12.06
N GLY A 133 -0.67 -1.96 13.31
CA GLY A 133 0.23 -2.15 14.45
C GLY A 133 1.10 -0.92 14.78
N ALA A 134 0.72 0.26 14.30
CA ALA A 134 1.40 1.54 14.54
C ALA A 134 0.40 2.61 14.98
N THR A 135 0.89 3.68 15.64
CA THR A 135 0.03 4.78 16.09
C THR A 135 -0.59 5.50 14.89
N ILE A 136 -1.91 5.72 14.90
CA ILE A 136 -2.59 6.48 13.84
C ILE A 136 -2.93 7.88 14.34
N HIS A 137 -2.44 8.90 13.65
CA HIS A 137 -2.83 10.30 13.78
C HIS A 137 -3.76 10.68 12.62
N ARG A 138 -4.79 11.46 12.92
CA ARG A 138 -5.79 11.84 11.91
C ARG A 138 -5.51 13.23 11.37
N VAL A 139 -5.60 13.38 10.06
CA VAL A 139 -5.46 14.65 9.35
C VAL A 139 -6.80 15.01 8.74
N ALA A 140 -7.31 16.19 9.08
CA ALA A 140 -8.50 16.74 8.45
C ALA A 140 -8.14 17.28 7.06
N ARG A 141 -8.82 16.80 6.02
CA ARG A 141 -8.76 17.38 4.68
C ARG A 141 -9.55 18.69 4.67
N ILE A 142 -8.86 19.80 4.46
CA ILE A 142 -9.45 21.13 4.63
C ILE A 142 -10.20 21.61 3.39
N GLU A 143 -9.86 21.12 2.19
CA GLU A 143 -10.42 21.57 0.91
C GLU A 143 -11.96 21.55 0.87
N PRO A 144 -12.67 20.55 1.44
CA PRO A 144 -14.14 20.58 1.52
C PRO A 144 -14.71 21.55 2.59
N MET A 145 -13.86 22.18 3.40
CA MET A 145 -14.25 22.97 4.58
C MET A 145 -13.99 24.48 4.43
N ILE A 146 -13.18 24.90 3.46
CA ILE A 146 -12.64 26.28 3.38
C ILE A 146 -12.99 27.00 2.08
N GLU A 147 -14.24 26.93 1.62
CA GLU A 147 -14.72 27.73 0.47
C GLU A 147 -14.33 29.22 0.55
#